data_AF-Q6B8N2-F1
#
_entry.id   AF-Q6B8N2-F1
#
_cell.length_a   1.000
_cell.length_b   1.000
_cell.length_c   1.000
_cell.angle_alpha   90.00
_cell.angle_beta   90.00
_cell.angle_gamma   90.00
#
_symmetry.space_group_name_H-M   'P 1'
#
loop_
_entity.id
_entity.type
_entity.pdbx_description
1 polymer ?
#
loop_
_entity_poly.entity_id
_entity_poly.type
_entity_poly.pdbx_seq_one_letter_code
_entity_poly.pdbx_strand_id
1 'polypeptide(L)'
;MDSYYCLIQIQYKYKIVCFLLKKNPNLHNYPICFTSDNYHLIYQLIHQHDYIKLLSIEHIQYISKELYKANLCVLLRQTYIQS
;
A
#
# COMPACT_ATOMS: atom_id res chain seq x y z
N MET A 1 -10.98 14.51 3.08
CA MET A 1 -9.65 13.91 3.20
C MET A 1 -9.76 12.69 4.08
N ASP A 2 -9.41 11.52 3.56
CA ASP A 2 -9.57 10.29 4.32
C ASP A 2 -8.68 10.31 5.56
N SER A 3 -9.14 9.60 6.59
CA SER A 3 -8.43 9.46 7.86
C SER A 3 -7.29 8.44 7.79
N TYR A 4 -6.96 7.97 6.58
CA TYR A 4 -5.95 6.96 6.33
C TYR A 4 -4.86 7.49 5.41
N TYR A 5 -3.62 7.05 5.65
CA TYR A 5 -2.45 7.29 4.82
C TYR A 5 -1.84 5.95 4.43
N CYS A 6 -1.24 5.89 3.25
CA CYS A 6 -0.57 4.70 2.74
C CYS A 6 0.93 4.94 2.63
N LEU A 7 1.74 4.05 3.20
CA LEU A 7 3.19 4.04 3.06
C LEU A 7 3.60 2.80 2.27
N ILE A 8 4.20 2.98 1.10
CA ILE A 8 4.65 1.89 0.25
C ILE A 8 6.17 1.85 0.27
N GLN A 9 6.74 0.66 0.43
CA GLN A 9 8.18 0.45 0.48
C GLN A 9 8.55 -0.84 -0.26
N ILE A 10 9.73 -0.85 -0.86
CA ILE A 10 10.32 -2.08 -1.40
C ILE A 10 11.37 -2.55 -0.40
N GLN A 11 11.18 -3.75 0.15
CA GLN A 11 12.11 -4.39 1.07
C GLN A 11 13.02 -5.41 0.36
N TYR A 12 13.96 -5.98 1.13
CA TYR A 12 14.95 -6.95 0.66
C TYR A 12 14.30 -8.08 -0.17
N LYS A 13 14.94 -8.44 -1.30
CA LYS A 13 14.42 -9.33 -2.35
C LYS A 13 13.20 -8.78 -3.12
N TYR A 14 13.11 -7.46 -3.28
CA TYR A 14 12.08 -6.79 -4.08
C TYR A 14 10.63 -7.05 -3.63
N LYS A 15 10.42 -7.33 -2.34
CA LYS A 15 9.09 -7.46 -1.77
C LYS A 15 8.44 -6.10 -1.61
N ILE A 16 7.22 -5.94 -2.09
CA ILE A 16 6.45 -4.72 -1.91
C ILE A 16 5.71 -4.83 -0.58
N VAL A 17 5.86 -3.79 0.23
CA VAL A 17 5.24 -3.64 1.54
C VAL A 17 4.39 -2.38 1.51
N CYS A 18 3.11 -2.51 1.86
CA CYS A 18 2.13 -1.45 1.86
C CYS A 18 1.52 -1.35 3.26
N PHE A 19 1.83 -0.27 3.97
CA PHE A 19 1.24 0.01 5.28
C PHE A 19 0.06 0.96 5.13
N LEU A 20 -1.07 0.57 5.69
CA LEU A 20 -2.22 1.44 5.86
C LEU A 20 -2.23 1.97 7.30
N LEU A 21 -2.03 3.28 7.44
CA LEU A 21 -1.91 4.01 8.69
C LEU A 21 -3.14 4.88 8.89
N LYS A 22 -3.70 4.90 10.09
CA LYS A 22 -4.75 5.86 10.45
C LYS A 22 -4.12 7.13 11.01
N LYS A 23 -4.59 8.32 10.59
CA LYS A 23 -4.05 9.63 10.98
C LYS A 23 -4.06 9.86 12.49
N ASN A 24 -5.12 9.42 13.17
CA ASN A 24 -5.25 9.42 14.62
C ASN A 24 -5.49 7.99 15.10
N PRO A 25 -4.42 7.18 15.29
CA PRO A 25 -4.57 5.85 15.83
C PRO A 25 -4.87 5.97 17.33
N ASN A 26 -5.89 5.26 17.82
CA ASN A 26 -5.94 4.95 19.24
C ASN A 26 -4.74 4.04 19.56
N LEU A 27 -4.28 4.03 20.82
CA LEU A 27 -3.14 3.20 21.28
C LEU A 27 -3.23 1.70 20.90
N HIS A 28 -4.42 1.21 20.57
CA HIS A 28 -4.69 -0.18 20.18
C HIS A 28 -4.81 -0.41 18.66
N ASN A 29 -4.72 0.63 17.84
CA ASN A 29 -4.85 0.52 16.39
C ASN A 29 -3.47 0.39 15.75
N TYR A 30 -3.02 -0.86 15.59
CA TYR A 30 -1.81 -1.15 14.82
C TYR A 30 -2.01 -0.87 13.33
N PRO A 31 -0.98 -0.40 12.63
CA PRO A 31 -1.04 -0.24 11.18
C PRO A 31 -1.20 -1.60 10.51
N ILE A 32 -1.99 -1.64 9.45
CA ILE A 32 -2.20 -2.85 8.68
C ILE A 32 -1.09 -2.93 7.65
N CYS A 33 -0.43 -4.08 7.58
CA CYS A 33 0.67 -4.30 6.67
C CYS A 33 0.26 -5.34 5.63
N PHE A 34 0.24 -4.94 4.36
CA PHE A 34 0.08 -5.81 3.23
C PHE A 34 1.46 -6.07 2.61
N THR A 35 1.87 -7.33 2.53
CA THR A 35 3.18 -7.70 1.97
C THR A 35 3.04 -8.78 0.94
N SER A 36 3.67 -8.61 -0.21
CA SER A 36 3.78 -9.67 -1.21
C SER A 36 4.92 -9.37 -2.20
N ASP A 37 5.35 -10.40 -2.92
CA ASP A 37 6.32 -10.33 -4.01
C ASP A 37 5.67 -9.97 -5.37
N ASN A 38 4.35 -9.98 -5.45
CA ASN A 38 3.58 -9.69 -6.66
C ASN A 38 2.53 -8.60 -6.40
N TYR A 39 2.46 -7.61 -7.29
CA TYR A 39 1.43 -6.57 -7.32
C TYR A 39 0.00 -7.14 -7.29
N HIS A 40 -0.27 -8.18 -8.08
CA HIS A 40 -1.61 -8.77 -8.17
C HIS A 40 -2.07 -9.33 -6.82
N LEU A 41 -1.16 -9.98 -6.10
CA LEU A 41 -1.43 -10.51 -4.76
C LEU A 41 -1.66 -9.38 -3.75
N ILE A 42 -0.91 -8.27 -3.81
CA ILE A 42 -1.17 -7.10 -2.95
C ILE A 42 -2.55 -6.51 -3.23
N TYR A 43 -2.89 -6.35 -4.51
CA TYR A 43 -4.19 -5.85 -4.90
C TYR A 43 -5.33 -6.76 -4.38
N GLN A 44 -5.18 -8.09 -4.51
CA GLN A 44 -6.13 -9.05 -3.95
C GLN A 44 -6.26 -8.93 -2.44
N LEU A 45 -5.13 -8.83 -1.71
CA LEU A 45 -5.12 -8.66 -0.25
C LEU A 45 -5.86 -7.37 0.17
N ILE A 46 -5.61 -6.27 -0.53
CA ILE A 46 -6.26 -4.98 -0.25
C ILE A 46 -7.77 -5.10 -0.52
N HIS A 47 -8.17 -5.73 -1.64
CA HIS A 47 -9.57 -5.89 -2.03
C HIS A 47 -10.37 -6.84 -1.15
N GLN A 48 -9.72 -7.84 -0.54
CA GLN A 48 -10.35 -8.74 0.41
C GLN A 48 -10.49 -8.12 1.80
N HIS A 49 -9.76 -7.05 2.11
CA HIS A 49 -9.80 -6.43 3.42
C HIS A 49 -10.95 -5.42 3.55
N ASP A 50 -11.70 -5.49 4.65
CA ASP A 50 -12.80 -4.56 4.95
C ASP A 50 -12.42 -3.06 4.94
N TYR A 51 -11.15 -2.68 5.12
CA TYR A 51 -10.73 -1.28 5.09
C TYR A 51 -10.87 -0.64 3.71
N ILE A 52 -10.96 -1.42 2.63
CA ILE A 52 -11.17 -0.82 1.30
C ILE A 52 -12.50 -0.05 1.24
N LYS A 53 -13.51 -0.47 2.02
CA LYS A 53 -14.81 0.20 2.15
C LYS A 53 -14.71 1.56 2.85
N LEU A 54 -13.62 1.80 3.57
CA LEU A 54 -13.37 3.04 4.32
C LEU A 54 -12.52 4.05 3.54
N LEU A 55 -12.02 3.66 2.37
CA LEU A 55 -11.22 4.52 1.49
C LEU A 55 -12.12 5.16 0.43
N SER A 56 -11.93 6.45 0.22
CA SER A 56 -12.50 7.16 -0.93
C SER A 56 -11.90 6.64 -2.24
N ILE A 57 -12.63 6.82 -3.34
CA ILE A 57 -12.15 6.52 -4.69
C ILE A 57 -10.82 7.21 -4.99
N GLU A 58 -10.64 8.45 -4.53
CA GLU A 58 -9.38 9.20 -4.70
C GLU A 58 -8.20 8.50 -4.01
N HIS A 59 -8.38 8.00 -2.79
CA HIS A 59 -7.34 7.25 -2.08
C HIS A 59 -7.05 5.91 -2.74
N ILE A 60 -8.08 5.20 -3.20
CA ILE A 60 -7.91 3.92 -3.91
C ILE A 60 -7.10 4.15 -5.19
N GLN A 61 -7.40 5.21 -5.95
CA GLN A 61 -6.64 5.57 -7.14
C GLN A 61 -5.18 5.92 -6.82
N TYR A 62 -4.95 6.71 -5.77
CA TYR A 62 -3.59 7.04 -5.31
C TYR A 62 -2.78 5.80 -4.96
N ILE A 63 -3.34 4.91 -4.13
CA ILE A 63 -2.68 3.66 -3.72
C ILE A 63 -2.38 2.79 -4.93
N SER A 64 -3.35 2.66 -5.85
CA SER A 64 -3.17 1.85 -7.07
C SER A 64 -2.04 2.38 -7.94
N LYS A 65 -1.95 3.70 -8.11
CA LYS A 65 -0.88 4.36 -8.89
C LYS A 65 0.49 4.13 -8.26
N GLU A 66 0.62 4.30 -6.95
CA GLU A 66 1.89 4.13 -6.26
C GLU A 66 2.32 2.66 -6.19
N LEU A 67 1.39 1.72 -6.00
CA LEU A 67 1.69 0.29 -6.07
C LEU A 67 2.15 -0.14 -7.47
N TYR A 68 1.52 0.40 -8.51
CA TYR A 68 1.93 0.13 -9.88
C TYR A 68 3.33 0.69 -10.17
N LYS A 69 3.63 1.90 -9.70
CA LYS A 69 4.96 2.52 -9.78
C LYS A 69 6.01 1.67 -9.05
N ALA A 70 5.71 1.21 -7.83
CA ALA A 70 6.58 0.31 -7.08
C ALA A 70 6.85 -0.99 -7.83
N ASN A 71 5.82 -1.59 -8.43
CA ASN A 71 5.96 -2.80 -9.24
C ASN A 71 6.85 -2.59 -10.48
N LEU A 72 6.71 -1.46 -11.18
CA LEU A 72 7.60 -1.10 -12.28
C LEU A 72 9.04 -0.94 -11.80
N CYS A 73 9.27 -0.30 -10.66
CA CYS A 73 10.61 -0.21 -10.08
C CYS A 73 11.20 -1.58 -9.74
N VAL A 74 10.39 -2.51 -9.20
CA VAL A 74 10.82 -3.91 -8.99
C VAL A 74 11.23 -4.57 -10.31
N LEU A 75 10.39 -4.48 -11.34
CA LEU A 75 10.64 -5.08 -12.65
C LEU A 75 11.91 -4.52 -13.33
N LEU A 76 12.11 -3.21 -13.25
CA LEU A 76 13.24 -2.50 -13.83
C LEU A 76 14.49 -2.49 -12.94
N ARG A 77 14.40 -3.06 -11.72
CA ARG A 77 15.44 -3.03 -10.68
C ARG A 77 15.88 -1.61 -10.31
N GLN A 78 14.94 -0.67 -10.31
CA GLN A 78 15.14 0.72 -9.94
C GLN A 78 14.76 0.95 -8.48
N THR A 79 15.33 2.00 -7.88
CA THR A 79 14.96 2.45 -6.54
C THR A 79 13.58 3.11 -6.60
N TYR A 80 12.62 2.56 -5.85
CA TYR A 80 11.32 3.18 -5.69
C TYR A 80 11.37 4.32 -4.67
N ILE A 81 10.73 5.43 -5.01
CA ILE A 81 10.51 6.58 -4.14
C ILE A 81 9.03 6.93 -4.22
N GLN A 82 8.36 6.91 -3.07
CA GLN A 82 6.98 7.33 -2.94
C GLN A 82 6.88 8.85 -3.10
N SER A 83 5.90 9.32 -3.87
CA SER A 83 5.68 10.75 -4.19
C SER A 83 4.20 11.13 -4.17
#